data_AF-A0A3D1A2Z4-F1
#
_entry.id   AF-A0A3D1A2Z4-F1
#
_cell.length_a   1.000
_cell.length_b   1.000
_cell.length_c   1.000
_cell.angle_alpha   90.00
_cell.angle_beta   90.00
_cell.angle_gamma   90.00
#
_symmetry.space_group_name_H-M   'P 1'
#
loop_
_entity.id
_entity.type
_entity.pdbx_description
1 polymer ?
#
loop_
_entity_poly.entity_id
_entity_poly.type
_entity_poly.pdbx_seq_one_letter_code
_entity_poly.pdbx_strand_id
1 'polypeptide(L)'
;MECPKCFGETEQLSAGNRMVERCLQCFGLFFYQLTQSMVDDLLSYVDIDTGNDELGDLSNEMVYVDCPNCNRIMDQRQIEGRHRIRFELCTSCYAVFLDAGELRQYTRPETLADFRSLLPGPA
;
A
#
# COMPACT_ATOMS: atom_id res chain seq x y z
N MET A 1 10.15 9.55 7.17
CA MET A 1 9.73 8.55 8.18
C MET A 1 10.58 7.30 7.98
N GLU A 2 10.47 6.26 8.82
CA GLU A 2 11.13 4.97 8.55
C GLU A 2 10.14 4.00 7.90
N CYS A 3 10.61 3.21 6.93
CA CYS A 3 9.80 2.19 6.28
C CYS A 3 9.41 1.10 7.28
N PRO A 4 8.12 0.71 7.38
CA PRO A 4 7.68 -0.29 8.35
C PRO A 4 8.15 -1.72 8.05
N LYS A 5 8.54 -2.04 6.81
CA LYS A 5 9.04 -3.36 6.40
C LYS A 5 10.54 -3.52 6.61
N CYS A 6 11.34 -2.56 6.15
CA CYS A 6 12.80 -2.69 6.11
C CYS A 6 13.55 -1.66 6.96
N PHE A 7 12.84 -0.75 7.65
CA PHE A 7 13.41 0.37 8.42
C PHE A 7 14.28 1.33 7.59
N GLY A 8 14.14 1.30 6.27
CA GLY A 8 14.84 2.19 5.36
C GLY A 8 14.28 3.61 5.35
N GLU A 9 15.09 4.55 4.87
CA GLU A 9 14.66 5.92 4.63
C GLU A 9 13.55 5.99 3.58
N THR A 10 12.63 6.95 3.76
CA THR A 10 11.55 7.23 2.82
C THR A 10 11.74 8.59 2.17
N GLU A 11 11.29 8.69 0.92
CA GLU A 11 11.05 9.96 0.24
C GLU A 11 9.56 10.25 0.16
N GLN A 12 9.22 11.53 0.14
CA GLN A 12 7.85 11.98 0.07
C GLN A 12 7.48 12.35 -1.37
N LEU A 13 6.41 11.76 -1.87
CA LEU A 13 5.87 11.95 -3.21
C LEU A 13 4.50 12.65 -3.13
N SER A 14 4.25 13.55 -4.08
CA SER A 14 2.93 14.18 -4.25
C SER A 14 2.10 13.38 -5.23
N ALA A 15 0.96 12.88 -4.76
CA ALA A 15 -0.02 12.12 -5.52
C ALA A 15 -1.33 12.90 -5.57
N GLY A 16 -1.40 13.91 -6.46
CA GLY A 16 -2.49 14.87 -6.48
C GLY A 16 -2.49 15.73 -5.21
N ASN A 17 -3.59 15.72 -4.45
CA ASN A 17 -3.71 16.41 -3.17
C ASN A 17 -3.25 15.56 -1.97
N ARG A 18 -2.60 14.42 -2.22
CA ARG A 18 -2.18 13.45 -1.19
C ARG A 18 -0.66 13.38 -1.12
N MET A 19 -0.20 13.03 0.07
CA MET A 19 1.19 12.70 0.32
C MET A 19 1.31 11.18 0.43
N VAL A 20 2.29 10.62 -0.28
CA VAL A 20 2.65 9.19 -0.23
C VAL A 20 4.13 9.11 0.08
N GLU A 21 4.53 8.14 0.89
CA GLU A 21 5.91 7.95 1.28
C GLU A 21 6.43 6.69 0.62
N ARG A 22 7.47 6.81 -0.20
CA ARG A 22 8.11 5.69 -0.88
C ARG A 22 9.40 5.33 -0.18
N CYS A 23 9.61 4.05 0.13
CA CYS A 23 10.88 3.60 0.67
C CYS A 23 11.97 3.64 -0.41
N LEU A 24 13.15 4.15 -0.07
CA LEU A 24 14.31 4.18 -0.98
C LEU A 24 15.04 2.84 -1.12
N GLN A 25 14.66 1.84 -0.30
CA GLN A 25 15.28 0.51 -0.29
C GLN A 25 14.36 -0.56 -0.88
N CYS A 26 13.18 -0.78 -0.28
CA CYS A 26 12.23 -1.79 -0.77
C CYS A 26 11.23 -1.25 -1.79
N PHE A 27 11.20 0.07 -2.04
CA PHE A 27 10.25 0.73 -2.94
C PHE A 27 8.77 0.60 -2.58
N GLY A 28 8.44 0.06 -1.40
CA GLY A 28 7.08 0.04 -0.88
C GLY A 28 6.52 1.45 -0.65
N LEU A 29 5.21 1.57 -0.77
CA LEU A 29 4.45 2.81 -0.69
C LEU A 29 3.58 2.85 0.55
N PHE A 30 3.77 3.88 1.35
CA PHE A 30 2.94 4.16 2.51
C PHE A 30 1.97 5.31 2.22
N PHE A 31 0.68 4.99 2.31
CA PHE A 31 -0.43 5.93 2.23
C PHE A 31 -0.90 6.26 3.65
N TYR A 32 -0.89 7.54 4.03
CA TYR A 32 -1.36 7.97 5.36
C TYR A 32 -2.83 7.64 5.61
N GLN A 33 -3.63 7.60 4.55
CA GLN A 33 -5.01 7.17 4.56
C GLN A 33 -5.41 6.67 3.17
N LEU A 34 -6.08 5.53 3.13
CA LEU A 34 -6.70 5.01 1.91
C LEU A 34 -8.04 4.33 2.22
N THR A 35 -9.09 4.73 1.50
CA THR A 35 -10.46 4.18 1.65
C THR A 35 -11.04 3.86 0.28
N GLN A 36 -12.18 3.18 0.26
CA GLN A 36 -12.88 2.80 -0.97
C GLN A 36 -13.15 3.97 -1.93
N SER A 37 -13.47 5.16 -1.41
CA SER A 37 -13.76 6.35 -2.22
C SER A 37 -12.53 6.96 -2.87
N MET A 38 -11.33 6.56 -2.46
CA MET A 38 -10.06 7.12 -2.92
C MET A 38 -9.41 6.28 -4.02
N VAL A 39 -9.94 5.10 -4.31
CA VAL A 39 -9.33 4.15 -5.24
C VAL A 39 -9.30 4.68 -6.67
N ASP A 40 -10.30 5.46 -7.09
CA ASP A 40 -10.33 6.05 -8.42
C ASP A 40 -9.21 7.09 -8.60
N ASP A 41 -8.86 7.83 -7.53
CA ASP A 41 -7.76 8.80 -7.56
C ASP A 41 -6.43 8.10 -7.84
N LEU A 42 -6.22 6.89 -7.29
CA LEU A 42 -4.98 6.12 -7.42
C LEU A 42 -4.57 5.92 -8.88
N LEU A 43 -5.55 5.76 -9.78
CA LEU A 43 -5.33 5.57 -11.21
C LEU A 43 -4.53 6.71 -11.85
N SER A 44 -4.58 7.91 -11.27
CA SER A 44 -3.90 9.10 -11.80
C SER A 44 -2.41 9.19 -11.43
N TYR A 45 -1.93 8.33 -10.55
CA TYR A 45 -0.54 8.38 -10.04
C TYR A 45 0.06 7.01 -9.80
N VAL A 46 -0.37 6.01 -10.57
CA VAL A 46 0.21 4.66 -10.56
C VAL A 46 1.72 4.67 -10.83
N ASP A 47 2.22 5.65 -11.59
CA ASP A 47 3.64 5.80 -11.96
C ASP A 47 4.58 6.10 -10.77
N ILE A 48 4.06 6.43 -9.58
CA ILE A 48 4.89 6.61 -8.38
C ILE A 48 5.44 5.29 -7.85
N ASP A 49 4.75 4.19 -8.16
CA ASP A 49 5.23 2.85 -7.90
C ASP A 49 6.26 2.51 -8.98
N THR A 50 7.53 2.60 -8.62
CA THR A 50 8.66 2.34 -9.53
C THR A 50 9.47 1.10 -9.13
N GLY A 51 9.09 0.43 -8.04
CA GLY A 51 9.77 -0.76 -7.55
C GLY A 51 9.51 -1.99 -8.42
N ASN A 52 10.44 -2.94 -8.46
CA ASN A 52 10.27 -4.20 -9.16
C ASN A 52 9.38 -5.16 -8.34
N ASP A 53 8.43 -5.82 -9.00
CA ASP A 53 7.53 -6.84 -8.45
C ASP A 53 8.31 -7.95 -7.70
N GLU A 54 9.48 -8.37 -8.20
CA GLU A 54 10.33 -9.39 -7.54
C GLU A 54 10.82 -8.94 -6.15
N LEU A 55 11.07 -7.63 -5.97
CA LEU A 55 11.49 -7.08 -4.68
C LEU A 55 10.30 -6.97 -3.71
N GLY A 56 9.10 -6.69 -4.24
CA GLY A 56 7.85 -6.71 -3.48
C GLY A 56 7.54 -8.11 -2.97
N ASP A 57 7.72 -9.14 -3.80
CA ASP A 57 7.46 -10.54 -3.42
C ASP A 57 8.33 -11.04 -2.25
N LEU A 58 9.55 -10.51 -2.09
CA LEU A 58 10.41 -10.82 -0.94
C LEU A 58 9.87 -10.22 0.37
N SER A 59 9.09 -9.14 0.28
CA SER A 59 8.53 -8.41 1.42
C SER A 59 7.19 -9.01 1.90
N ASN A 60 6.58 -9.87 1.09
CA ASN A 60 5.34 -10.59 1.42
C ASN A 60 5.45 -11.53 2.64
N GLU A 61 6.67 -11.94 3.02
CA GLU A 61 6.91 -12.78 4.21
C GLU A 61 6.86 -11.99 5.52
N MET A 62 6.96 -10.65 5.46
CA MET A 62 6.88 -9.78 6.63
C MET A 62 5.43 -9.38 6.91
N VAL A 63 4.75 -10.19 7.72
CA VAL A 63 3.30 -10.10 7.97
C VAL A 63 2.93 -9.10 9.09
N TYR A 64 3.82 -8.86 10.04
CA TYR A 64 3.55 -8.00 11.20
C TYR A 64 4.43 -6.75 11.17
N VAL A 65 3.81 -5.61 10.88
CA VAL A 65 4.48 -4.32 10.89
C VAL A 65 3.67 -3.31 11.71
N ASP A 66 4.37 -2.44 12.43
CA ASP A 66 3.75 -1.34 13.14
C ASP A 66 3.49 -0.17 12.19
N CYS A 67 2.32 0.44 12.30
CA CYS A 67 1.96 1.60 11.51
C CYS A 67 2.83 2.80 11.94
N PRO A 68 3.69 3.34 11.07
CA PRO A 68 4.58 4.45 11.42
C PRO A 68 3.84 5.77 11.67
N ASN A 69 2.56 5.85 11.32
CA ASN A 69 1.72 7.03 11.58
C ASN A 69 1.10 7.05 12.99
N CYS A 70 0.76 5.89 13.57
CA CYS A 70 0.04 5.84 14.85
C CYS A 70 0.52 4.76 15.84
N ASN A 71 1.58 4.03 15.49
CA ASN A 71 2.23 3.00 16.30
C ASN A 71 1.28 1.85 16.73
N ARG A 72 0.33 1.51 15.85
CA ARG A 72 -0.55 0.34 16.00
C ARG A 72 -0.17 -0.71 14.97
N ILE A 73 -0.29 -1.98 15.35
CA ILE A 73 -0.09 -3.11 14.44
C ILE A 73 -1.03 -2.96 13.24
N MET A 74 -0.50 -3.19 12.04
CA MET A 74 -1.27 -3.23 10.80
C MET A 74 -1.83 -4.63 10.56
N ASP A 75 -3.09 -4.69 10.13
CA ASP A 75 -3.74 -5.95 9.73
C ASP A 75 -3.36 -6.28 8.29
N GLN A 76 -3.00 -7.54 8.04
CA GLN A 76 -2.85 -8.02 6.68
C GLN A 76 -4.24 -8.26 6.05
N ARG A 77 -4.51 -7.56 4.95
CA ARG A 77 -5.70 -7.76 4.10
C ARG A 77 -5.32 -8.65 2.95
N GLN A 78 -6.15 -9.65 2.67
CA GLN A 78 -5.86 -10.58 1.59
C GLN A 78 -7.12 -11.16 0.93
N ILE A 79 -6.99 -11.43 -0.37
CA ILE A 79 -7.90 -12.29 -1.14
C ILE A 79 -7.04 -13.39 -1.76
N GLU A 80 -7.37 -14.63 -1.40
CA GLU A 80 -6.81 -15.83 -2.00
C GLU A 80 -7.80 -16.28 -3.09
N GLY A 81 -7.39 -16.21 -4.36
CA GLY A 81 -8.30 -16.43 -5.49
C GLY A 81 -7.60 -16.35 -6.84
N ARG A 82 -8.35 -16.00 -7.89
CA ARG A 82 -7.80 -15.85 -9.25
C ARG A 82 -6.74 -14.75 -9.31
N HIS A 83 -6.93 -13.68 -8.54
CA HIS A 83 -6.00 -12.58 -8.39
C HIS A 83 -5.62 -12.49 -6.91
N ARG A 84 -4.40 -12.91 -6.58
CA ARG A 84 -3.90 -12.81 -5.20
C ARG A 84 -3.67 -11.34 -4.89
N ILE A 85 -4.32 -10.85 -3.84
CA ILE A 85 -4.11 -9.53 -3.28
C ILE A 85 -3.71 -9.73 -1.83
N ARG A 86 -2.66 -9.03 -1.41
CA ARG A 86 -2.18 -8.97 -0.04
C ARG A 86 -1.62 -7.58 0.21
N PHE A 87 -1.90 -6.98 1.36
CA PHE A 87 -1.27 -5.73 1.77
C PHE A 87 -1.54 -5.44 3.25
N GLU A 88 -0.82 -4.49 3.83
CA GLU A 88 -1.00 -4.10 5.22
C GLU A 88 -1.91 -2.86 5.35
N LEU A 89 -2.92 -2.95 6.22
CA LEU A 89 -3.86 -1.88 6.55
C LEU A 89 -3.88 -1.61 8.06
N CYS A 90 -3.62 -0.38 8.45
CA CYS A 90 -3.84 0.07 9.82
C CYS A 90 -5.33 0.33 10.06
N THR A 91 -5.99 -0.46 10.90
CA THR A 91 -7.41 -0.27 11.22
C THR A 91 -7.70 0.92 12.14
N SER A 92 -6.67 1.51 12.75
CA SER A 92 -6.82 2.67 13.64
C SER A 92 -6.82 4.01 12.90
N CYS A 93 -6.02 4.16 11.84
CA CYS A 93 -5.92 5.42 11.07
C CYS A 93 -6.16 5.27 9.57
N TYR A 94 -6.46 4.04 9.12
CA TYR A 94 -6.68 3.68 7.71
C TYR A 94 -5.48 3.92 6.79
N ALA A 95 -4.28 3.99 7.38
CA ALA A 95 -3.04 3.98 6.61
C ALA A 95 -2.85 2.63 5.94
N VAL A 96 -2.31 2.64 4.72
CA VAL A 96 -2.06 1.44 3.92
C VAL A 96 -0.60 1.40 3.54
N PHE A 97 0.01 0.23 3.61
CA PHE A 97 1.32 -0.04 3.04
C PHE A 97 1.15 -1.03 1.89
N LEU A 98 1.65 -0.67 0.71
CA LEU A 98 1.72 -1.52 -0.47
C LEU A 98 3.19 -1.85 -0.73
N ASP A 99 3.51 -3.12 -0.92
CA ASP A 99 4.84 -3.54 -1.35
C ASP A 99 5.13 -3.06 -2.78
N ALA A 100 6.39 -3.09 -3.20
CA ALA A 100 6.79 -2.65 -4.54
C ALA A 100 5.99 -3.38 -5.65
N GLY A 101 5.43 -2.62 -6.58
CA GLY A 101 4.65 -3.15 -7.71
C GLY A 101 3.18 -3.41 -7.41
N GLU A 102 2.79 -3.47 -6.14
CA GLU A 102 1.42 -3.79 -5.75
C GLU A 102 0.42 -2.71 -6.14
N LEU A 103 0.79 -1.43 -6.11
CA LEU A 103 -0.12 -0.38 -6.58
C LEU A 103 -0.45 -0.62 -8.05
N ARG A 104 0.56 -0.82 -8.90
CA ARG A 104 0.35 -1.10 -10.33
C ARG A 104 -0.45 -2.38 -10.57
N GLN A 105 -0.26 -3.40 -9.74
CA GLN A 105 -0.96 -4.68 -9.86
C GLN A 105 -2.42 -4.57 -9.44
N TYR A 106 -2.70 -3.88 -8.32
CA TYR A 106 -4.03 -3.80 -7.73
C TYR A 106 -4.92 -2.75 -8.38
N THR A 107 -4.35 -1.83 -9.15
CA THR A 107 -5.12 -0.86 -9.94
C THR A 107 -5.49 -1.36 -11.35
N ARG A 108 -5.23 -2.63 -11.69
CA ARG A 108 -5.62 -3.19 -12.99
C ARG A 108 -7.11 -3.50 -13.04
N PRO A 109 -7.77 -3.46 -14.22
CA PRO A 109 -9.21 -3.70 -14.33
C PRO A 109 -9.70 -5.00 -13.66
N GLU A 110 -8.90 -6.06 -13.72
CA GLU A 110 -9.21 -7.38 -13.15
C GLU A 110 -9.07 -7.48 -11.63
N THR A 111 -8.32 -6.58 -10.98
CA THR A 111 -8.03 -6.61 -9.53
C THR A 111 -8.63 -5.43 -8.77
N LEU A 112 -8.94 -4.33 -9.45
CA LEU A 112 -9.38 -3.07 -8.86
C LEU A 112 -10.59 -3.21 -7.93
N ALA A 113 -11.57 -4.02 -8.33
CA ALA A 113 -12.78 -4.23 -7.54
C ALA A 113 -12.49 -4.99 -6.24
N ASP A 114 -11.67 -6.03 -6.32
CA ASP A 114 -11.24 -6.85 -5.17
C ASP A 114 -10.38 -6.01 -4.22
N PHE A 115 -9.41 -5.26 -4.75
CA PHE A 115 -8.60 -4.32 -3.97
C PHE A 115 -9.46 -3.29 -3.24
N ARG A 116 -10.40 -2.66 -3.95
CA ARG A 116 -11.33 -1.69 -3.34
C ARG A 116 -12.10 -2.34 -2.19
N SER A 117 -12.60 -3.56 -2.35
CA SER A 117 -13.41 -4.25 -1.34
C SER A 117 -12.68 -4.48 0.00
N LEU A 118 -11.34 -4.55 -0.02
CA LEU A 118 -10.50 -4.78 1.15
C LEU A 118 -10.22 -3.51 1.96
N LEU A 119 -10.48 -2.33 1.39
CA LEU A 119 -10.26 -1.04 2.03
C LEU A 119 -11.46 -0.63 2.92
N PRO A 120 -11.24 0.22 3.93
CA PRO A 120 -12.32 0.79 4.73
C PRO A 120 -13.35 1.50 3.83
N GLY A 121 -14.62 1.44 4.24
CA GLY A 121 -15.71 2.15 3.56
C GLY A 121 -15.48 3.66 3.48
N PRO A 122 -16.32 4.38 2.71
CA PRO A 122 -16.24 5.84 2.65
C PRO A 122 -16.36 6.44 4.06
N ALA A 123 -15.44 7.36 4.38
CA ALA A 123 -15.46 8.14 5.62
C ALA A 123 -16.64 9.12 5.65
#